data_AF-A0A658NLX6-F1
#
_entry.id   AF-A0A658NLX6-F1
#
_cell.length_a   1.000
_cell.length_b   1.000
_cell.length_c   1.000
_cell.angle_alpha   90.00
_cell.angle_beta   90.00
_cell.angle_gamma   90.00
#
_symmetry.space_group_name_H-M   'P 1'
#
loop_
_entity.id
_entity.type
_entity.pdbx_description
1 polymer ?
#
loop_
_entity_poly.entity_id
_entity_poly.type
_entity_poly.pdbx_seq_one_letter_code
_entity_poly.pdbx_strand_id
1 'polypeptide(L)'
;WYTRYRVRRYGFHGTSHAYVARRAADHLGRSLDGVNLITLHLGNGASAAAVQGGRCVDTSMGLTPLAGLVMGTRSGDLDPAVVFYLGR
;
A
#
# COMPACT_ATOMS: atom_id res chain seq x y z
N TRP A 1 -3.01 13.62 -17.32
CA TRP A 1 -2.05 12.94 -16.44
C TRP A 1 -2.15 11.42 -16.45
N TYR A 2 -3.30 10.84 -16.06
CA TYR A 2 -3.49 9.39 -16.02
C TYR A 2 -3.21 8.66 -17.36
N THR A 3 -3.88 9.04 -18.45
CA THR A 3 -3.76 8.30 -19.73
C THR A 3 -2.42 8.55 -20.43
N ARG A 4 -2.04 9.82 -20.59
CA ARG A 4 -0.82 10.22 -21.33
C ARG A 4 0.48 9.94 -20.55
N TYR A 5 0.50 10.26 -19.26
CA TYR A 5 1.72 10.21 -18.44
C TYR A 5 1.72 9.04 -17.43
N ARG A 6 0.66 8.21 -17.42
CA ARG A 6 0.54 7.01 -16.55
C ARG A 6 0.67 7.31 -15.05
N VAL A 7 0.30 8.53 -14.63
CA VAL A 7 0.24 8.93 -13.23
C VAL A 7 -0.97 8.27 -12.57
N ARG A 8 -0.69 7.37 -11.60
CA ARG A 8 -1.70 6.63 -10.83
C ARG A 8 -1.08 6.06 -9.57
N ARG A 9 -1.93 5.57 -8.67
CA ARG A 9 -1.53 4.69 -7.58
C ARG A 9 -1.08 3.36 -8.16
N TYR A 10 0.20 3.02 -8.00
CA TYR A 10 0.75 1.70 -8.36
C TYR A 10 0.77 0.78 -7.15
N GLY A 11 1.18 1.30 -5.99
CA GLY A 11 1.40 0.48 -4.79
C GLY A 11 2.66 -0.35 -4.85
N PHE A 12 3.18 -0.73 -3.68
CA PHE A 12 4.39 -1.56 -3.54
C PHE A 12 4.19 -2.58 -2.41
N HIS A 13 5.20 -3.42 -2.18
CA HIS A 13 5.12 -4.60 -1.30
C HIS A 13 4.05 -5.63 -1.71
N GLY A 14 3.64 -5.65 -2.99
CA GLY A 14 2.58 -6.53 -3.49
C GLY A 14 2.86 -8.02 -3.28
N THR A 15 4.12 -8.48 -3.40
CA THR A 15 4.51 -9.86 -3.12
C THR A 15 4.29 -10.22 -1.65
N SER A 16 4.65 -9.31 -0.74
CA SER A 16 4.42 -9.50 0.70
C SER A 16 2.94 -9.50 1.03
N HIS A 17 2.17 -8.51 0.56
CA HIS A 17 0.72 -8.43 0.78
C HIS A 17 -0.01 -9.68 0.25
N ALA A 18 0.35 -10.15 -0.95
CA ALA A 18 -0.23 -11.35 -1.52
C ALA A 18 0.12 -12.62 -0.71
N TYR A 19 1.35 -12.71 -0.20
CA TYR A 19 1.77 -13.82 0.65
C TYR A 19 1.01 -13.83 1.97
N VAL A 20 0.97 -12.71 2.70
CA VAL A 20 0.32 -12.66 4.02
C VAL A 20 -1.19 -12.81 3.92
N ALA A 21 -1.83 -12.34 2.83
CA ALA A 21 -3.25 -12.57 2.59
C ALA A 21 -3.57 -14.06 2.44
N ARG A 22 -2.77 -14.82 1.68
CA ARG A 22 -2.90 -16.29 1.57
C ARG A 22 -2.70 -16.98 2.91
N ARG A 23 -1.63 -16.62 3.63
CA ARG A 23 -1.34 -17.22 4.95
C ARG A 23 -2.42 -16.92 5.97
N ALA A 24 -3.02 -15.74 5.95
CA ALA A 24 -4.14 -15.38 6.81
C ALA A 24 -5.40 -16.21 6.47
N ALA A 25 -5.71 -16.39 5.19
CA ALA A 25 -6.83 -17.25 4.77
C ALA A 25 -6.63 -18.71 5.23
N ASP A 26 -5.43 -19.26 5.02
CA ASP A 26 -5.05 -20.60 5.50
C ASP A 26 -5.23 -20.72 7.02
N HIS A 27 -4.76 -19.71 7.77
CA HIS A 27 -4.83 -19.69 9.23
C HIS A 27 -6.27 -19.62 9.74
N LEU A 28 -7.15 -18.94 9.01
CA LEU A 28 -8.58 -18.86 9.31
C LEU A 28 -9.34 -20.11 8.85
N GLY A 29 -8.70 -21.06 8.16
CA GLY A 29 -9.36 -22.23 7.59
C GLY A 29 -10.37 -21.88 6.48
N ARG A 30 -10.15 -20.76 5.77
CA ARG A 30 -11.05 -20.27 4.72
C ARG A 30 -10.31 -20.14 3.40
N SER A 31 -11.05 -20.24 2.30
CA SER A 31 -10.50 -19.92 0.98
C SER A 31 -10.21 -18.42 0.88
N LEU A 32 -9.18 -18.06 0.09
CA LEU A 32 -8.74 -16.67 -0.07
C LEU A 32 -9.83 -15.75 -0.63
N ASP A 33 -10.67 -16.26 -1.53
CA ASP A 33 -11.81 -15.55 -2.11
C ASP A 33 -12.97 -15.35 -1.12
N GLY A 34 -12.99 -16.12 -0.02
CA GLY A 34 -13.98 -16.01 1.04
C GLY A 34 -13.65 -14.97 2.11
N VAL A 35 -12.47 -14.35 2.11
CA VAL A 35 -12.02 -13.43 3.17
C VAL A 35 -11.75 -12.02 2.65
N ASN A 36 -12.06 -11.04 3.50
CA ASN A 36 -11.65 -9.65 3.31
C ASN A 36 -10.66 -9.30 4.42
N LEU A 37 -9.52 -8.73 4.04
CA LEU A 37 -8.37 -8.52 4.90
C LEU A 37 -7.83 -7.10 4.73
N ILE A 38 -7.27 -6.56 5.81
CA ILE A 38 -6.33 -5.43 5.75
C ILE A 38 -4.95 -6.00 6.08
N THR A 39 -4.00 -5.86 5.16
CA THR A 39 -2.63 -6.35 5.32
C THR A 39 -1.71 -5.17 5.62
N LEU A 40 -0.89 -5.29 6.68
CA LEU A 40 0.05 -4.26 7.11
C LEU A 40 1.48 -4.79 6.97
N HIS A 41 2.20 -4.29 5.97
CA HIS A 41 3.64 -4.56 5.82
C HIS A 41 4.40 -3.43 6.52
N LEU A 42 4.99 -3.71 7.68
CA LEU A 42 5.65 -2.71 8.53
C LEU A 42 7.13 -3.04 8.68
N GLY A 43 7.97 -2.42 7.85
CA GLY A 43 9.43 -2.48 7.94
C GLY A 43 10.03 -1.09 7.69
N ASN A 44 11.26 -1.03 7.16
CA ASN A 44 11.88 0.24 6.77
C ASN A 44 11.04 0.97 5.69
N GLY A 45 10.36 0.22 4.83
CA GLY A 45 9.18 0.69 4.11
C GLY A 45 7.91 0.17 4.76
N ALA A 46 6.90 1.03 4.90
CA ALA A 46 5.63 0.66 5.49
C ALA A 46 4.47 0.90 4.52
N SER A 47 3.58 -0.08 4.39
CA SER A 47 2.36 0.07 3.58
C SER A 47 1.21 -0.76 4.10
N ALA A 48 -0.01 -0.26 3.92
CA ALA A 48 -1.24 -1.01 4.11
C ALA A 48 -1.86 -1.39 2.76
N ALA A 49 -2.58 -2.51 2.71
CA ALA A 49 -3.43 -2.85 1.57
C ALA A 49 -4.77 -3.42 2.04
N ALA A 50 -5.85 -3.02 1.36
CA ALA A 50 -7.17 -3.60 1.50
C ALA A 50 -7.31 -4.71 0.46
N VAL A 51 -7.59 -5.93 0.92
CA VAL A 51 -7.75 -7.13 0.09
C VAL A 51 -9.18 -7.63 0.23
N GLN A 52 -9.92 -7.68 -0.87
CA GLN A 52 -11.28 -8.19 -0.93
C GLN A 52 -11.30 -9.47 -1.77
N GLY A 53 -11.63 -10.61 -1.16
CA GLY A 53 -11.65 -11.90 -1.84
C GLY A 53 -10.34 -12.21 -2.59
N GLY A 54 -9.20 -11.98 -1.94
CA GLY A 54 -7.88 -12.20 -2.53
C GLY A 54 -7.39 -11.13 -3.51
N ARG A 55 -8.22 -10.14 -3.85
CA ARG A 55 -7.84 -9.04 -4.76
C ARG A 55 -7.53 -7.78 -3.96
N CYS A 56 -6.36 -7.18 -4.20
CA CYS A 56 -6.05 -5.87 -3.66
C CYS A 56 -6.99 -4.83 -4.30
N VAL A 57 -7.79 -4.15 -3.48
CA VAL A 57 -8.75 -3.11 -3.91
C VAL A 57 -8.26 -1.70 -3.57
N ASP A 58 -7.36 -1.56 -2.60
CA ASP A 58 -6.65 -0.30 -2.33
C ASP A 58 -5.32 -0.55 -1.60
N THR A 59 -4.40 0.41 -1.67
CA THR A 59 -3.12 0.36 -0.95
C THR A 59 -2.57 1.74 -0.65
N SER A 60 -1.88 1.88 0.49
CA SER A 60 -1.45 3.19 0.99
C SER A 60 -0.40 3.86 0.10
N MET A 61 0.53 3.09 -0.50
CA MET A 61 1.57 3.65 -1.37
C MET A 61 1.00 4.10 -2.72
N GLY A 62 1.57 5.18 -3.26
CA GLY A 62 1.03 5.92 -4.40
C GLY A 62 1.70 5.60 -5.73
N LEU A 63 2.04 6.67 -6.46
CA LEU A 63 2.90 6.61 -7.65
C LEU A 63 4.29 6.05 -7.31
N THR A 64 4.80 6.42 -6.14
CA THR A 64 6.08 5.99 -5.59
C THR A 64 5.88 5.42 -4.19
N PRO A 65 6.92 4.78 -3.60
CA PRO A 65 6.87 4.29 -2.22
C PRO A 65 6.88 5.39 -1.13
N LEU A 66 6.58 6.66 -1.46
CA LEU A 66 6.63 7.78 -0.53
C LEU A 66 5.31 8.02 0.20
N ALA A 67 4.18 7.89 -0.50
CA ALA A 67 2.85 8.12 0.08
C ALA A 67 2.44 7.01 1.06
N GLY A 68 1.53 7.33 1.98
CA GLY A 68 0.95 6.42 2.95
C GLY A 68 1.54 6.55 4.35
N LEU A 69 1.90 5.42 4.93
CA LEU A 69 2.33 5.33 6.33
C LEU A 69 3.67 6.03 6.58
N VAL A 70 3.90 6.46 7.83
CA VAL A 70 5.23 6.84 8.32
C VAL A 70 6.17 5.63 8.22
N MET A 71 7.42 5.85 7.82
CA MET A 71 8.41 4.79 7.60
C MET A 71 9.75 5.16 8.25
N GLY A 72 10.78 4.32 8.06
CA GLY A 72 12.08 4.52 8.72
C GLY A 72 12.75 5.86 8.38
N THR A 73 12.81 6.19 7.09
CA THR A 73 13.44 7.43 6.58
C THR A 73 12.58 8.17 5.55
N ARG A 74 11.30 7.80 5.45
CA ARG A 74 10.32 8.46 4.56
C ARG A 74 9.17 8.97 5.40
N SER A 75 8.68 10.15 5.06
CA SER A 75 7.62 10.83 5.78
C SER A 75 6.30 10.06 5.78
N GLY A 76 5.99 9.37 4.68
CA GLY A 76 4.60 9.02 4.39
C GLY A 76 3.86 10.23 3.85
N ASP A 77 2.56 10.27 4.14
CA ASP A 77 1.68 11.38 3.76
C ASP A 77 2.14 12.71 4.38
N LEU A 78 2.14 13.74 3.54
CA LEU A 78 2.45 15.12 3.88
C LEU A 78 1.54 16.04 3.04
N ASP A 79 1.33 17.26 3.52
CA ASP A 79 0.75 18.31 2.68
C ASP A 79 1.68 18.55 1.46
N PRO A 80 1.18 18.39 0.22
CA PRO A 80 1.98 18.65 -0.98
C PRO A 80 2.59 20.05 -1.04
N ALA A 81 2.02 21.05 -0.36
CA ALA A 81 2.54 22.41 -0.32
C ALA A 81 3.85 22.55 0.48
N VAL A 82 4.13 21.65 1.42
CA VAL A 82 5.33 21.73 2.29
C VAL A 82 6.63 21.70 1.49
N VAL A 83 6.69 20.90 0.41
CA VAL A 83 7.87 20.82 -0.45
C VAL A 83 8.20 22.17 -1.08
N PHE A 84 7.17 22.91 -1.50
CA PHE A 84 7.34 24.24 -2.09
C PHE A 84 7.59 25.32 -1.04
N TYR A 85 7.04 25.17 0.17
CA TYR A 85 7.30 26.08 1.28
C TYR A 85 8.77 26.02 1.73
N LEU A 86 9.32 24.81 1.88
CA LEU A 86 10.72 24.60 2.28
C LEU A 86 11.73 24.92 1.17
N GLY A 87 11.29 24.90 -0.09
CA GLY A 87 12.12 25.25 -1.24
C GLY A 87 12.28 26.76 -1.48
N ARG A 88 11.74 27.60 -0.59
CA ARG A 88 11.92 29.05 -0.57
C ARG A 88 13.03 29.45 0.41
#